data_AF-A0A0G3V0G3-F1
#
_entry.id   AF-A0A0G3V0G3-F1
#
_cell.length_a   1.000
_cell.length_b   1.000
_cell.length_c   1.000
_cell.angle_alpha   90.00
_cell.angle_beta   90.00
_cell.angle_gamma   90.00
#
_symmetry.space_group_name_H-M   'P 1'
#
loop_
_entity.id
_entity.type
_entity.pdbx_description
1 polymer ?
#
loop_
_entity_poly.entity_id
_entity_poly.type
_entity_poly.pdbx_seq_one_letter_code
_entity_poly.pdbx_strand_id
1 'polypeptide(L)'
;MIKKRIAIFSSTTTLVVALLAAPLASSAGAATITKRVIKVEASISSQQKITHTVSPNGRRVYGFNLLVGRDESGSNPIDVETIGNVNYLKGNGPFFGFITFTAEDGSSLGVQMNGKAEVLPNGTDTRVFAPFKVIGGTGKWLHAEGKGTFTGLRTAAVGADVKSKFVIRLKSR
;
A
#
# COMPACT_ATOMS: atom_id res chain seq x y z
N MET A 1 -17.53 22.12 -82.81
CA MET A 1 -17.97 20.86 -82.16
C MET A 1 -16.93 19.79 -82.49
N ILE A 2 -16.53 18.98 -81.49
CA ILE A 2 -15.53 17.86 -81.53
C ILE A 2 -14.05 18.35 -81.50
N LYS A 3 -13.34 18.44 -80.36
CA LYS A 3 -12.76 17.47 -79.38
C LYS A 3 -11.53 16.67 -79.84
N LYS A 4 -10.44 16.79 -79.04
CA LYS A 4 -9.28 15.89 -78.78
C LYS A 4 -8.02 16.12 -79.65
N ARG A 5 -6.77 16.05 -79.17
CA ARG A 5 -6.13 15.84 -77.84
C ARG A 5 -4.58 15.94 -77.99
N ILE A 6 -3.88 16.36 -76.91
CA ILE A 6 -2.56 15.86 -76.42
C ILE A 6 -1.30 16.29 -77.24
N ALA A 7 -0.12 16.65 -76.69
CA ALA A 7 0.53 16.39 -75.39
C ALA A 7 1.37 17.59 -74.89
N ILE A 8 1.54 17.64 -73.57
CA ILE A 8 2.34 18.61 -72.80
C ILE A 8 3.76 18.04 -72.64
N PHE A 9 4.77 18.89 -72.86
CA PHE A 9 6.20 18.61 -72.64
C PHE A 9 6.58 18.69 -71.16
N SER A 10 7.43 17.76 -70.72
CA SER A 10 8.02 17.65 -69.39
C SER A 10 9.07 18.72 -69.11
N SER A 11 9.13 19.22 -67.87
CA SER A 11 10.38 19.74 -67.31
C SER A 11 10.40 19.60 -65.79
N THR A 12 11.57 19.21 -65.31
CA THR A 12 11.98 18.62 -64.03
C THR A 12 11.75 19.46 -62.77
N THR A 13 11.28 18.79 -61.72
CA THR A 13 11.23 19.27 -60.33
C THR A 13 12.55 18.95 -59.62
N THR A 14 13.22 19.95 -59.06
CA THR A 14 14.33 19.77 -58.11
C THR A 14 13.77 19.87 -56.69
N LEU A 15 13.73 18.76 -55.96
CA LEU A 15 13.34 18.73 -54.54
C LEU A 15 14.61 18.76 -53.67
N VAL A 16 14.76 19.80 -52.85
CA VAL A 16 15.80 19.90 -51.83
C VAL A 16 15.39 19.03 -50.63
N VAL A 17 16.18 17.99 -50.33
CA VAL A 17 16.02 17.19 -49.11
C VAL A 17 16.62 17.97 -47.94
N ALA A 18 15.78 18.55 -47.09
CA ALA A 18 16.21 19.12 -45.82
C ALA A 18 16.57 18.01 -44.84
N LEU A 19 17.84 18.01 -44.40
CA LEU A 19 18.41 17.12 -43.41
C LEU A 19 17.79 17.43 -42.03
N LEU A 20 16.80 16.64 -41.60
CA LEU A 20 16.26 16.71 -40.24
C LEU A 20 17.28 16.09 -39.26
N ALA A 21 17.96 16.96 -38.53
CA ALA A 21 18.76 16.60 -37.36
C ALA A 21 17.84 15.98 -36.30
N ALA A 22 17.98 14.67 -36.06
CA ALA A 22 17.38 14.02 -34.90
C ALA A 22 18.22 14.35 -33.65
N PRO A 23 17.66 14.98 -32.60
CA PRO A 23 18.39 15.13 -31.35
C PRO A 23 18.57 13.77 -30.67
N LEU A 24 19.82 13.54 -30.23
CA LEU A 24 20.32 12.40 -29.48
C LEU A 24 19.37 12.00 -28.34
N ALA A 25 18.99 10.72 -28.31
CA ALA A 25 18.35 10.11 -27.15
C ALA A 25 19.31 10.20 -25.95
N SER A 26 18.96 11.01 -24.95
CA SER A 26 19.62 10.99 -23.65
C SER A 26 19.20 9.72 -22.91
N SER A 27 20.09 8.72 -22.85
CA SER A 27 19.98 7.63 -21.88
C SER A 27 20.34 8.17 -20.49
N ALA A 28 19.38 8.79 -19.81
CA ALA A 28 19.53 9.17 -18.40
C ALA A 28 19.50 7.88 -17.55
N GLY A 29 20.59 7.69 -16.79
CA GLY A 29 21.03 6.43 -16.21
C GLY A 29 20.03 5.67 -15.33
N ALA A 30 20.21 4.35 -15.31
CA ALA A 30 19.60 3.48 -14.31
C ALA A 30 19.99 3.99 -12.91
N ALA A 31 19.01 4.57 -12.21
CA ALA A 31 19.20 5.01 -10.84
C ALA A 31 19.51 3.79 -9.96
N THR A 32 20.67 3.81 -9.29
CA THR A 32 21.07 2.81 -8.30
C THR A 32 20.00 2.67 -7.24
N ILE A 33 19.57 1.45 -7.03
CA ILE A 33 18.34 1.20 -6.32
C ILE A 33 18.62 0.87 -4.86
N THR A 34 18.39 1.84 -3.99
CA THR A 34 18.48 1.63 -2.55
C THR A 34 17.20 0.99 -2.03
N LYS A 35 17.32 -0.18 -1.40
CA LYS A 35 16.24 -0.78 -0.60
C LYS A 35 15.75 0.27 0.40
N ARG A 36 14.49 0.70 0.29
CA ARG A 36 13.89 1.71 1.17
C ARG A 36 13.15 1.02 2.31
N VAL A 37 13.49 1.36 3.56
CA VAL A 37 12.79 0.93 4.77
C VAL A 37 11.96 2.09 5.29
N ILE A 38 10.65 1.89 5.43
CA ILE A 38 9.72 2.83 6.04
C ILE A 38 9.31 2.24 7.39
N LYS A 39 9.41 3.03 8.46
CA LYS A 39 8.94 2.67 9.80
C LYS A 39 7.79 3.61 10.14
N VAL A 40 6.71 3.04 10.67
CA VAL A 40 5.53 3.79 11.09
C VAL A 40 5.18 3.34 12.51
N GLU A 41 5.04 4.28 13.43
CA GLU A 41 4.61 4.01 14.81
C GLU A 41 3.36 4.83 15.13
N ALA A 42 2.25 4.14 15.44
CA ALA A 42 0.96 4.79 15.66
C ALA A 42 0.15 4.04 16.73
N SER A 43 -0.64 4.78 17.51
CA SER A 43 -1.77 4.19 18.21
C SER A 43 -2.94 4.15 17.24
N ILE A 44 -3.43 2.96 16.90
CA ILE A 44 -4.60 2.81 16.02
C ILE A 44 -5.85 2.52 16.86
N SER A 45 -6.90 3.29 16.64
CA SER A 45 -8.16 3.28 17.41
C SER A 45 -9.31 2.81 16.55
N SER A 46 -10.24 2.05 17.13
CA SER A 46 -11.40 1.51 16.41
C SER A 46 -12.36 2.63 16.03
N GLN A 47 -12.64 2.77 14.73
CA GLN A 47 -13.63 3.71 14.20
C GLN A 47 -14.96 3.01 13.89
N GLN A 48 -14.89 1.74 13.50
CA GLN A 48 -16.07 0.93 13.21
C GLN A 48 -15.77 -0.53 13.53
N LYS A 49 -16.73 -1.23 14.12
CA LYS A 49 -16.64 -2.68 14.35
C LYS A 49 -17.97 -3.37 14.19
N ILE A 50 -17.93 -4.58 13.64
CA ILE A 50 -19.06 -5.51 13.60
C ILE A 50 -18.52 -6.84 14.11
N THR A 51 -18.90 -7.24 15.31
CA THR A 51 -18.39 -8.45 15.96
C THR A 51 -19.52 -9.31 16.50
N HIS A 52 -19.35 -10.62 16.39
CA HIS A 52 -20.25 -11.62 16.92
C HIS A 52 -19.53 -12.46 17.97
N THR A 53 -20.28 -12.88 18.99
CA THR A 53 -19.80 -13.75 20.05
C THR A 53 -20.52 -15.09 19.97
N VAL A 54 -19.76 -16.19 19.93
CA VAL A 54 -20.27 -17.56 19.79
C VAL A 54 -19.52 -18.52 20.72
N SER A 55 -19.91 -19.80 20.69
CA SER A 55 -19.47 -20.88 21.60
C SER A 55 -20.06 -20.77 23.01
N PRO A 56 -20.14 -21.89 23.77
CA PRO A 56 -20.53 -21.85 25.17
C PRO A 56 -19.71 -20.83 25.96
N ASN A 57 -20.38 -20.05 26.80
CA ASN A 57 -19.81 -18.97 27.61
C ASN A 57 -19.16 -17.83 26.81
N GLY A 58 -19.57 -17.63 25.55
CA GLY A 58 -19.16 -16.48 24.74
C GLY A 58 -17.65 -16.39 24.47
N ARG A 59 -16.98 -17.55 24.41
CA ARG A 59 -15.51 -17.61 24.36
C ARG A 59 -14.91 -17.28 23.01
N ARG A 60 -15.70 -17.25 21.93
CA ARG A 60 -15.21 -16.96 20.57
C ARG A 60 -15.80 -15.66 20.06
N VAL A 61 -14.94 -14.76 19.58
CA VAL A 61 -15.29 -13.49 18.95
C VAL A 61 -14.81 -13.51 17.51
N TYR A 62 -15.69 -13.21 16.55
CA TYR A 62 -15.30 -13.03 15.16
C TYR A 62 -15.96 -11.80 14.54
N GLY A 63 -15.38 -11.29 13.46
CA GLY A 63 -15.97 -10.18 12.71
C GLY A 63 -14.93 -9.19 12.20
N PHE A 64 -15.37 -7.95 12.01
CA PHE A 64 -14.64 -6.87 11.35
C PHE A 64 -14.29 -5.74 12.33
N ASN A 65 -13.15 -5.10 12.10
CA ASN A 65 -12.75 -3.86 12.73
C ASN A 65 -12.02 -2.94 11.74
N LEU A 66 -12.42 -1.67 11.70
CA LEU A 66 -11.72 -0.56 11.07
C LEU A 66 -10.97 0.18 12.17
N LEU A 67 -9.65 0.21 12.07
CA LEU A 67 -8.77 0.95 12.99
C LEU A 67 -8.06 2.05 12.21
N VAL A 68 -8.00 3.24 12.80
CA VAL A 68 -7.30 4.40 12.20
C VAL A 68 -6.33 4.95 13.23
N GLY A 69 -5.15 5.35 12.76
CA GLY A 69 -4.18 6.09 13.56
C GLY A 69 -3.26 6.90 12.67
N ARG A 70 -2.42 7.71 13.29
CA ARG A 70 -1.45 8.56 12.61
C ARG A 70 -0.10 8.44 13.29
N ASP A 71 0.96 8.35 12.50
CA ASP A 71 2.32 8.50 12.98
C ASP A 71 2.73 9.97 12.90
N GLU A 72 3.03 10.54 14.07
CA GLU A 72 3.48 11.93 14.24
C GLU A 72 4.94 12.01 14.73
N SER A 73 5.66 10.88 14.78
CA SER A 73 7.01 10.79 15.35
C SER A 73 8.10 11.45 14.50
N GLY A 74 7.79 11.88 13.27
CA GLY A 74 8.74 12.48 12.35
C GLY A 74 8.16 13.62 11.51
N SER A 75 8.99 14.22 10.66
CA SER A 75 8.63 15.37 9.83
C SER A 75 7.71 15.04 8.64
N ASN A 76 7.35 13.77 8.45
CA ASN A 76 6.50 13.31 7.37
C ASN A 76 5.42 12.40 7.97
N PRO A 77 4.30 12.96 8.44
CA PRO A 77 3.24 12.17 9.03
C PRO A 77 2.68 11.14 8.06
N ILE A 78 2.29 9.98 8.58
CA ILE A 78 1.66 8.92 7.81
C ILE A 78 0.37 8.48 8.53
N ASP A 79 -0.75 8.62 7.83
CA ASP A 79 -2.02 8.03 8.27
C ASP A 79 -2.01 6.53 8.00
N VAL A 80 -2.60 5.79 8.93
CA VAL A 80 -2.72 4.34 8.90
C VAL A 80 -4.18 3.98 9.03
N GLU A 81 -4.72 3.35 7.99
CA GLU A 81 -6.03 2.72 8.03
C GLU A 81 -5.84 1.21 7.99
N THR A 82 -6.40 0.49 8.96
CA THR A 82 -6.36 -0.97 9.04
C THR A 82 -7.77 -1.53 8.99
N ILE A 83 -8.05 -2.31 7.95
CA ILE A 83 -9.27 -3.08 7.80
C ILE A 83 -8.93 -4.54 8.16
N GLY A 84 -9.43 -5.01 9.30
CA GLY A 84 -9.11 -6.33 9.83
C GLY A 84 -10.34 -7.19 10.10
N ASN A 85 -10.27 -8.45 9.68
CA ASN A 85 -11.17 -9.52 10.12
C ASN A 85 -10.49 -10.35 11.20
N VAL A 86 -11.24 -10.73 12.23
CA VAL A 86 -10.74 -11.48 13.39
C VAL A 86 -11.54 -12.75 13.60
N ASN A 87 -10.88 -13.78 14.15
CA ASN A 87 -11.54 -14.97 14.69
C ASN A 87 -10.75 -15.45 15.92
N TYR A 88 -11.14 -14.98 17.09
CA TYR A 88 -10.41 -15.20 18.34
C TYR A 88 -11.17 -16.13 19.28
N LEU A 89 -10.47 -17.12 19.81
CA LEU A 89 -10.89 -17.92 20.95
C LEU A 89 -10.16 -17.39 22.20
N LYS A 90 -10.91 -16.89 23.19
CA LYS A 90 -10.34 -16.29 24.40
C LYS A 90 -9.23 -15.28 24.08
N GLY A 91 -9.49 -14.37 23.13
CA GLY A 91 -8.53 -13.34 22.70
C GLY A 91 -7.38 -13.81 21.80
N ASN A 92 -7.23 -15.13 21.58
CA ASN A 92 -6.18 -15.71 20.74
C ASN A 92 -6.73 -16.15 19.38
N GLY A 93 -6.00 -15.91 18.29
CA GLY A 93 -6.37 -16.48 17.00
C GLY A 93 -5.94 -15.66 15.80
N PRO A 94 -6.30 -16.09 14.59
CA PRO A 94 -5.93 -15.42 13.36
C PRO A 94 -6.66 -14.09 13.17
N PHE A 95 -6.00 -13.19 12.45
CA PHE A 95 -6.61 -12.03 11.82
C PHE A 95 -6.02 -11.79 10.44
N PHE A 96 -6.76 -11.17 9.54
CA PHE A 96 -6.30 -10.86 8.18
C PHE A 96 -7.03 -9.63 7.63
N GLY A 97 -6.48 -9.03 6.58
CA GLY A 97 -7.11 -7.90 5.90
C GLY A 97 -6.09 -7.01 5.22
N PHE A 98 -6.35 -5.71 5.24
CA PHE A 98 -5.57 -4.72 4.51
C PHE A 98 -5.14 -3.58 5.40
N ILE A 99 -4.00 -2.97 5.08
CA ILE A 99 -3.55 -1.72 5.69
C ILE A 99 -3.26 -0.74 4.56
N THR A 100 -3.75 0.49 4.68
CA THR A 100 -3.43 1.60 3.80
C THR A 100 -2.59 2.60 4.57
N PHE A 101 -1.41 2.91 4.05
CA PHE A 101 -0.57 4.01 4.54
C PHE A 101 -0.75 5.20 3.61
N THR A 102 -1.10 6.36 4.15
CA THR A 102 -1.28 7.59 3.35
C THR A 102 -0.31 8.65 3.85
N ALA A 103 0.53 9.15 2.95
CA ALA A 103 1.43 10.25 3.26
C ALA A 103 0.70 11.60 3.14
N GLU A 104 1.30 12.64 3.71
CA GLU A 104 0.80 14.02 3.65
C GLU A 104 0.59 14.54 2.21
N ASP A 105 1.41 14.10 1.25
CA ASP A 105 1.27 14.45 -0.17
C ASP A 105 0.10 13.72 -0.89
N GLY A 106 -0.69 12.93 -0.16
CA GLY A 106 -1.81 12.14 -0.69
C GLY A 106 -1.41 10.82 -1.36
N SER A 107 -0.12 10.53 -1.50
CA SER A 107 0.33 9.20 -1.96
C SER A 107 -0.13 8.13 -0.98
N SER A 108 -0.53 6.97 -1.50
CA SER A 108 -1.01 5.84 -0.69
C SER A 108 -0.27 4.53 -1.03
N LEU A 109 -0.05 3.69 -0.02
CA LEU A 109 0.56 2.37 -0.15
C LEU A 109 -0.35 1.34 0.49
N GLY A 110 -0.87 0.42 -0.31
CA GLY A 110 -1.73 -0.67 0.15
C GLY A 110 -0.91 -1.93 0.44
N VAL A 111 -1.22 -2.60 1.54
CA VAL A 111 -0.65 -3.91 1.89
C VAL A 111 -1.74 -4.89 2.30
N GLN A 112 -1.51 -6.18 2.04
CA GLN A 112 -2.34 -7.28 2.54
C GLN A 112 -1.61 -8.00 3.67
N MET A 113 -2.31 -8.20 4.80
CA MET A 113 -1.76 -8.84 6.00
C MET A 113 -2.51 -10.12 6.37
N ASN A 114 -1.77 -11.06 6.96
CA ASN A 114 -2.33 -12.24 7.63
C ASN A 114 -1.48 -12.53 8.86
N GLY A 115 -2.10 -12.51 10.04
CA GLY A 115 -1.41 -12.55 11.31
C GLY A 115 -2.18 -13.27 12.40
N LYS A 116 -1.67 -13.14 13.62
CA LYS A 116 -2.23 -13.76 14.82
C LYS A 116 -2.17 -12.82 16.01
N ALA A 117 -3.21 -12.91 16.83
CA ALA A 117 -3.29 -12.32 18.15
C ALA A 117 -3.00 -13.39 19.20
N GLU A 118 -2.15 -13.06 20.18
CA GLU A 118 -1.76 -13.94 21.28
C GLU A 118 -1.91 -13.20 22.61
N VAL A 119 -2.71 -13.76 23.51
CA VAL A 119 -2.84 -13.24 24.88
C VAL A 119 -1.53 -13.54 25.62
N LEU A 120 -0.98 -12.52 26.26
CA LEU A 120 0.25 -12.62 27.03
C LEU A 120 0.02 -13.35 28.37
N PRO A 121 1.08 -13.87 29.01
CA PRO A 121 0.96 -14.57 30.30
C PRO A 121 0.29 -13.76 31.42
N ASN A 122 0.26 -12.42 31.32
CA ASN A 122 -0.47 -11.57 32.27
C ASN A 122 -2.01 -11.68 32.14
N GLY A 123 -2.51 -12.36 31.12
CA GLY A 123 -3.93 -12.66 30.93
C GLY A 123 -4.77 -11.48 30.43
N THR A 124 -4.24 -10.27 30.41
CA THR A 124 -4.95 -9.04 30.04
C THR A 124 -4.49 -8.49 28.68
N ASP A 125 -3.20 -8.61 28.39
CA ASP A 125 -2.63 -8.01 27.20
C ASP A 125 -2.66 -8.98 26.03
N THR A 126 -2.90 -8.45 24.83
CA THR A 126 -2.82 -9.21 23.59
C THR A 126 -1.73 -8.61 22.70
N ARG A 127 -0.75 -9.42 22.34
CA ARG A 127 0.21 -9.10 21.29
C ARG A 127 -0.37 -9.47 19.93
N VAL A 128 -0.24 -8.59 18.95
CA VAL A 128 -0.57 -8.89 17.56
C VAL A 128 0.69 -8.87 16.70
N PHE A 129 0.76 -9.83 15.78
CA PHE A 129 1.83 -9.89 14.79
C PHE A 129 1.26 -10.35 13.44
N ALA A 130 1.60 -9.63 12.37
CA ALA A 130 1.29 -10.02 11.00
C ALA A 130 2.46 -9.68 10.05
N PRO A 131 2.98 -10.64 9.28
CA PRO A 131 3.63 -10.30 8.02
C PRO A 131 2.61 -9.72 7.03
N PHE A 132 3.08 -8.81 6.17
CA PHE A 132 2.28 -8.29 5.06
C PHE A 132 3.09 -8.19 3.77
N LYS A 133 2.38 -8.14 2.64
CA LYS A 133 2.94 -7.88 1.31
C LYS A 133 2.33 -6.60 0.74
N VAL A 134 3.15 -5.81 0.05
CA VAL A 134 2.67 -4.66 -0.72
C VAL A 134 1.85 -5.18 -1.90
N ILE A 135 0.67 -4.60 -2.09
CA ILE A 135 -0.24 -4.94 -3.20
C ILE A 135 -0.36 -3.80 -4.22
N GLY A 136 0.16 -2.62 -3.90
CA GLY A 136 0.22 -1.49 -4.82
C GLY A 136 0.43 -0.17 -4.10
N GLY A 137 0.58 0.89 -4.87
CA GLY A 137 0.65 2.26 -4.35
C GLY A 137 0.37 3.30 -5.43
N THR A 138 0.17 4.53 -4.98
CA THR A 138 -0.08 5.73 -5.78
C THR A 138 1.00 6.79 -5.52
N GLY A 139 1.04 7.85 -6.33
CA GLY A 139 1.98 8.96 -6.14
C GLY A 139 3.43 8.50 -6.04
N LYS A 140 4.14 8.88 -4.96
CA LYS A 140 5.54 8.49 -4.74
C LYS A 140 5.76 6.98 -4.57
N TRP A 141 4.70 6.22 -4.33
CA TRP A 141 4.71 4.77 -4.17
C TRP A 141 4.11 4.02 -5.37
N LEU A 142 3.94 4.70 -6.51
CA LEU A 142 3.53 4.04 -7.76
C LEU A 142 4.46 2.84 -8.06
N HIS A 143 3.91 1.71 -8.50
CA HIS A 143 4.69 0.47 -8.76
C HIS A 143 5.52 -0.03 -7.56
N ALA A 144 5.20 0.38 -6.33
CA ALA A 144 5.89 -0.15 -5.16
C ALA A 144 5.61 -1.65 -5.00
N GLU A 145 6.68 -2.40 -4.79
CA GLU A 145 6.63 -3.78 -4.33
C GLU A 145 7.38 -3.91 -3.02
N GLY A 146 7.02 -4.91 -2.20
CA GLY A 146 7.69 -5.08 -0.94
C GLY A 146 6.97 -6.03 0.01
N LYS A 147 7.53 -6.10 1.21
CA LYS A 147 6.97 -6.86 2.33
C LYS A 147 7.28 -6.15 3.63
N GLY A 148 6.58 -6.52 4.68
CA GLY A 148 6.83 -5.94 5.98
C GLY A 148 6.16 -6.70 7.11
N THR A 149 6.15 -6.06 8.27
CA THR A 149 5.59 -6.60 9.50
C THR A 149 4.79 -5.54 10.21
N PHE A 150 3.62 -5.92 10.70
CA PHE A 150 2.83 -5.22 11.69
C PHE A 150 2.99 -5.93 13.03
N THR A 151 3.44 -5.20 14.05
CA THR A 151 3.42 -5.63 15.45
C THR A 151 2.56 -4.67 16.26
N GLY A 152 1.84 -5.17 17.24
CA GLY A 152 1.12 -4.29 18.15
C GLY A 152 0.84 -4.90 19.52
N LEU A 153 0.47 -4.04 20.45
CA LEU A 153 0.04 -4.39 21.80
C LEU A 153 -1.32 -3.75 22.08
N ARG A 154 -2.26 -4.58 22.52
CA ARG A 154 -3.59 -4.16 22.96
C ARG A 154 -3.79 -4.60 24.41
N THR A 155 -4.10 -3.66 25.29
CA THR A 155 -4.19 -3.90 26.76
C THR A 155 -5.64 -4.03 27.27
N ALA A 156 -6.62 -4.05 26.36
CA ALA A 156 -8.05 -4.18 26.68
C ALA A 156 -8.76 -5.03 25.62
N ALA A 157 -10.08 -5.21 25.66
CA ALA A 157 -10.84 -6.08 24.74
C ALA A 157 -10.73 -5.70 23.24
N VAL A 158 -11.18 -6.56 22.34
CA VAL A 158 -11.18 -6.30 20.88
C VAL A 158 -11.94 -5.00 20.58
N GLY A 159 -11.30 -4.11 19.82
CA GLY A 159 -11.80 -2.76 19.53
C GLY A 159 -11.16 -1.67 20.39
N ALA A 160 -10.41 -2.02 21.43
CA ALA A 160 -9.52 -1.07 22.10
C ALA A 160 -8.33 -0.70 21.22
N ASP A 161 -7.68 0.41 21.57
CA ASP A 161 -6.48 0.92 20.92
C ASP A 161 -5.37 -0.13 20.86
N VAL A 162 -4.64 -0.11 19.75
CA VAL A 162 -3.48 -0.95 19.54
C VAL A 162 -2.26 -0.06 19.33
N LYS A 163 -1.33 -0.07 20.28
CA LYS A 163 -0.01 0.55 20.08
C LYS A 163 0.74 -0.25 19.04
N SER A 164 0.98 0.34 17.88
CA SER A 164 1.35 -0.37 16.66
C SER A 164 2.66 0.13 16.08
N LYS A 165 3.41 -0.81 15.52
CA LYS A 165 4.63 -0.56 14.75
C LYS A 165 4.56 -1.33 13.43
N PHE A 166 4.80 -0.62 12.35
CA PHE A 166 4.86 -1.15 11.00
C PHE A 166 6.27 -0.96 10.45
N VAL A 167 6.82 -2.00 9.84
CA VAL A 167 8.12 -1.94 9.16
C VAL A 167 7.95 -2.44 7.74
N ILE A 168 7.95 -1.51 6.79
CA ILE A 168 7.76 -1.77 5.36
C ILE A 168 9.14 -1.77 4.71
N ARG A 169 9.44 -2.82 3.96
CA ARG A 169 10.67 -2.95 3.17
C ARG A 169 10.28 -3.01 1.70
N LEU A 170 10.47 -1.88 1.03
CA LEU A 170 10.24 -1.78 -0.41
C LEU A 170 11.40 -2.43 -1.16
N LYS A 171 11.07 -3.16 -2.22
CA LYS A 171 12.07 -3.65 -3.15
C LYS A 171 12.71 -2.47 -3.85
N SER A 172 13.96 -2.66 -4.19
CA SER A 172 14.59 -1.88 -5.22
C SER A 172 13.86 -2.08 -6.56
N ARG A 173 13.35 -0.99 -7.16
CA ARG A 173 12.98 -0.87 -8.58
C ARG A 173 14.15 -1.04 -9.54
#